data_AF-A0A8S3IWC1-F1
#
_entry.id   AF-A0A8S3IWC1-F1
#
_cell.length_a   1.000
_cell.length_b   1.000
_cell.length_c   1.000
_cell.angle_alpha   90.00
_cell.angle_beta   90.00
_cell.angle_gamma   90.00
#
_symmetry.space_group_name_H-M   'P 1'
#
loop_
_entity.id
_entity.type
_entity.pdbx_description
1 polymer ?
#
loop_
_entity_poly.entity_id
_entity_poly.type
_entity_poly.pdbx_seq_one_letter_code
_entity_poly.pdbx_strand_id
1 'polypeptide(L)'
;ELFSILPESPRWLISKGYYDEAEKILRQIAKTNNNNFDSIAYQRLVTEEKKKDAAVAVKGHGLKHLLKSKVMCIISINMSIQWFVQNLVYYGVSQSTGPIGTPLITVFFRLQT
;
A
#
# COMPACT_ATOMS: atom_id res chain seq x y z
N GLU A 1 20.23 3.77 -0.29
CA GLU A 1 20.15 4.90 -1.24
C GLU A 1 18.73 5.50 -1.45
N LEU A 2 17.71 4.79 -1.97
CA LEU A 2 16.42 5.42 -2.36
C LEU A 2 15.64 6.13 -1.23
N PHE A 3 15.72 5.64 0.01
CA PHE A 3 14.96 6.18 1.13
C PHE A 3 15.36 7.63 1.49
N SER A 4 16.59 8.04 1.20
CA SER A 4 17.07 9.40 1.49
C SER A 4 16.55 10.47 0.51
N ILE A 5 16.02 10.06 -0.63
CA ILE A 5 15.55 10.97 -1.70
C ILE A 5 14.05 11.24 -1.59
N LEU A 6 13.30 10.29 -1.04
CA LEU A 6 11.85 10.40 -0.94
C LEU A 6 11.47 11.22 0.30
N PRO A 7 10.81 12.38 0.14
CA PRO A 7 10.28 13.09 1.30
C PRO A 7 9.19 12.25 1.98
N GLU A 8 9.13 12.32 3.31
CA GLU A 8 8.09 11.66 4.10
C GLU A 8 6.69 12.10 3.65
N SER A 9 5.69 11.25 3.85
CA SER A 9 4.32 11.54 3.41
C SER A 9 3.76 12.77 4.14
N PRO A 10 3.32 13.82 3.42
CA PRO A 10 2.71 15.01 4.05
C PRO A 10 1.50 14.66 4.91
N ARG A 11 0.74 13.62 4.54
CA ARG A 11 -0.41 13.15 5.32
C ARG A 11 0.01 12.55 6.65
N TRP A 12 1.11 11.79 6.68
CA TRP A 12 1.63 11.22 7.92
C TRP A 12 2.14 12.30 8.86
N LEU A 13 2.86 13.30 8.33
CA LEU A 13 3.32 14.46 9.11
C LEU A 13 2.16 15.24 9.74
N ILE A 14 1.05 15.44 9.00
CA ILE A 14 -0.19 16.07 9.51
C ILE A 14 -0.77 15.26 10.67
N SER A 15 -0.89 13.94 10.53
CA SER A 15 -1.43 13.06 11.58
C SER A 15 -0.54 13.02 12.83
N LYS A 16 0.78 13.18 12.66
CA LYS A 16 1.76 13.28 13.77
C LYS A 16 1.85 14.67 14.41
N GLY A 17 1.25 15.69 13.80
CA GLY A 17 1.28 17.07 14.31
C GLY A 17 2.43 17.94 13.78
N TYR A 18 3.23 17.45 12.84
CA TYR A 18 4.32 18.20 12.21
C TYR A 18 3.82 19.02 11.01
N TYR A 19 3.01 20.06 11.29
CA TYR A 19 2.37 20.86 10.24
C TYR A 19 3.34 21.70 9.41
N ASP A 20 4.42 22.19 10.02
CA ASP A 20 5.39 23.06 9.33
C ASP A 20 6.20 22.29 8.28
N GLU A 21 6.58 21.06 8.59
CA GLU A 21 7.30 20.17 7.66
C GLU A 21 6.38 19.71 6.53
N ALA A 22 5.14 19.34 6.87
CA ALA A 22 4.13 18.99 5.88
C ALA A 22 3.85 20.14 4.90
N GLU A 23 3.76 21.37 5.41
CA GLU A 23 3.54 22.56 4.58
C GLU A 23 4.72 22.83 3.63
N LYS A 24 5.97 22.69 4.11
CA LYS A 24 7.17 22.85 3.27
C LYS A 24 7.17 21.86 2.10
N ILE A 25 6.89 20.59 2.37
CA ILE A 25 6.85 19.54 1.35
C ILE A 25 5.72 19.80 0.36
N LEU A 26 4.52 20.18 0.83
CA LEU A 26 3.39 20.50 -0.06
C LEU A 26 3.63 21.74 -0.91
N ARG A 27 4.30 22.77 -0.37
CA ARG A 27 4.72 23.95 -1.14
C ARG A 27 5.72 23.58 -2.24
N GLN A 28 6.66 22.67 -1.96
CA GLN A 28 7.60 22.17 -2.96
C GLN A 28 6.87 21.39 -4.06
N ILE A 29 5.93 20.51 -3.70
CA ILE A 29 5.10 19.77 -4.65
C ILE A 29 4.25 20.73 -5.51
N ALA A 30 3.64 21.76 -4.90
CA ALA A 30 2.84 22.75 -5.61
C ALA A 30 3.67 23.55 -6.63
N LYS A 31 4.91 23.92 -6.27
CA LYS A 31 5.87 24.57 -7.18
C LYS A 31 6.20 23.66 -8.37
N THR A 32 6.50 22.39 -8.13
CA THR A 32 6.78 21.41 -9.21
C THR A 32 5.56 21.23 -10.12
N ASN A 33 4.36 21.26 -9.54
CA ASN A 33 3.11 21.08 -10.28
C ASN A 33 2.57 22.38 -10.91
N ASN A 34 3.33 23.49 -10.89
CA ASN A 34 2.91 24.81 -11.37
C ASN A 34 1.54 25.26 -10.81
N ASN A 35 1.22 24.87 -9.58
CA ASN A 35 -0.03 25.21 -8.94
C ASN A 35 0.20 26.21 -7.80
N ASN A 36 -0.72 27.15 -7.64
CA ASN A 36 -0.66 28.11 -6.54
C ASN A 36 -1.01 27.39 -5.23
N PHE A 37 -0.08 27.42 -4.28
CA PHE A 37 -0.32 26.87 -2.95
C PHE A 37 -1.27 27.78 -2.18
N ASP A 38 -2.53 27.36 -2.06
CA ASP A 38 -3.52 28.03 -1.20
C ASP A 38 -3.39 27.55 0.25
N SER A 39 -2.91 28.44 1.12
CA SER A 39 -2.77 28.17 2.56
C SER A 39 -4.12 27.97 3.25
N ILE A 40 -5.21 28.54 2.71
CA ILE A 40 -6.56 28.39 3.27
C ILE A 40 -7.09 26.97 2.99
N ALA A 41 -6.89 26.48 1.77
CA ALA A 41 -7.19 25.09 1.42
C ALA A 41 -6.38 24.10 2.29
N TYR A 42 -5.10 24.38 2.53
CA TYR A 42 -4.26 23.56 3.40
C TYR A 42 -4.80 23.46 4.84
N GLN A 43 -5.15 24.59 5.45
CA GLN A 43 -5.70 24.60 6.82
C GLN A 43 -7.04 23.85 6.91
N ARG A 44 -7.89 23.91 5.88
CA ARG A 44 -9.12 23.11 5.80
C ARG A 44 -8.81 21.62 5.76
N LEU A 45 -7.84 21.19 4.95
CA LEU A 45 -7.41 19.79 4.86
C LEU A 45 -6.88 19.28 6.20
N VAL A 46 -6.02 20.05 6.87
CA VAL A 46 -5.50 19.72 8.20
C VAL A 46 -6.62 19.59 9.23
N THR A 47 -7.62 20.46 9.19
CA THR A 47 -8.76 20.42 10.11
C THR A 47 -9.64 19.19 9.88
N GLU A 48 -9.88 18.82 8.62
CA GLU A 48 -10.64 17.62 8.27
C GLU A 48 -9.90 16.33 8.64
N GLU A 49 -8.58 16.28 8.46
CA GLU A 49 -7.74 15.15 8.92
C GLU A 49 -7.77 15.03 10.45
N LYS A 50 -7.62 16.13 11.19
CA LYS A 50 -7.76 16.16 12.66
C LYS A 50 -9.12 15.64 13.14
N LYS A 51 -10.21 16.02 12.47
CA LYS A 51 -11.56 15.53 12.80
C LYS A 51 -11.70 14.04 12.55
N LYS A 52 -11.13 13.53 11.45
CA LYS A 52 -11.13 12.10 11.14
C LYS A 52 -10.32 11.32 12.17
N ASP A 53 -9.13 11.78 12.50
CA ASP A 53 -8.28 11.15 13.51
C ASP A 53 -8.93 11.18 14.90
N ALA A 54 -9.59 12.28 15.27
CA ALA A 54 -10.37 12.36 16.50
C ALA A 54 -11.57 11.40 16.49
N ALA A 55 -12.32 11.32 15.38
CA ALA A 55 -13.44 10.39 15.24
C ALA A 55 -12.99 8.90 15.26
N VAL A 56 -11.79 8.65 14.75
CA VAL A 56 -11.15 7.33 14.70
C VAL A 56 -10.60 6.95 16.08
N ALA A 57 -9.99 7.88 16.81
CA ALA A 57 -9.52 7.71 18.19
C ALA A 57 -10.68 7.48 19.18
N VAL A 58 -11.80 8.19 19.02
CA VAL A 58 -13.00 8.03 19.86
C VAL A 58 -13.67 6.66 19.66
N LYS A 59 -13.52 6.03 18.49
CA LYS A 59 -14.21 4.76 18.17
C LYS A 59 -13.47 3.49 18.60
N GLY A 60 -12.21 3.57 19.01
CA GLY A 60 -11.42 2.40 19.45
C GLY A 60 -11.12 1.42 18.31
N HIS A 61 -9.84 1.10 18.09
CA HIS A 61 -9.41 0.18 17.03
C HIS A 61 -9.60 -1.28 17.46
N GLY A 62 -10.79 -1.82 17.23
CA GLY A 62 -11.04 -3.27 17.33
C GLY A 62 -11.11 -3.92 15.96
N LEU A 63 -10.52 -5.11 15.78
CA LEU A 63 -10.73 -5.94 14.58
C LEU A 63 -12.23 -6.16 14.28
N LYS A 64 -13.07 -6.19 15.34
CA LYS A 64 -14.53 -6.28 15.21
C LYS A 64 -15.16 -5.08 14.48
N HIS A 65 -14.54 -3.90 14.52
CA HIS A 65 -15.01 -2.72 13.79
C HIS A 65 -14.73 -2.83 12.28
N LEU A 66 -13.63 -3.49 11.89
CA LEU A 66 -13.29 -3.74 10.49
C LEU A 66 -14.34 -4.65 9.82
N LEU A 67 -14.79 -5.67 10.54
CA LEU A 67 -15.85 -6.59 10.07
C LEU A 67 -17.25 -5.95 10.10
N LYS A 68 -17.47 -4.93 10.95
CA LYS A 68 -18.75 -4.20 11.04
C LYS A 68 -18.97 -3.29 9.83
N SER A 69 -17.90 -2.73 9.26
CA SER A 69 -17.98 -1.93 8.04
C SER A 69 -18.02 -2.83 6.81
N LYS A 70 -19.21 -3.02 6.21
CA LYS A 70 -19.41 -3.88 5.04
C LYS A 70 -18.46 -3.55 3.88
N VAL A 71 -18.18 -2.27 3.65
CA VAL A 71 -17.27 -1.82 2.58
C VAL A 71 -15.83 -2.26 2.85
N MET A 72 -15.33 -2.10 4.08
CA MET A 72 -13.96 -2.52 4.43
C MET A 72 -13.79 -4.04 4.40
N CYS A 73 -14.83 -4.79 4.79
CA CYS A 73 -14.82 -6.24 4.71
C CYS A 73 -14.73 -6.72 3.27
N ILE A 74 -15.53 -6.15 2.36
CA ILE A 74 -15.50 -6.48 0.93
C ILE A 74 -14.12 -6.17 0.34
N ILE A 75 -13.54 -5.01 0.64
CA ILE A 75 -12.20 -4.65 0.15
C ILE A 75 -11.15 -5.64 0.68
N SER A 76 -11.19 -5.97 1.97
CA SER A 76 -10.27 -6.94 2.58
C SER A 76 -10.37 -8.33 1.95
N ILE A 77 -11.59 -8.82 1.72
CA ILE A 77 -11.81 -10.13 1.08
C ILE A 77 -11.28 -10.12 -0.36
N ASN A 78 -11.53 -9.05 -1.12
CA ASN A 78 -10.99 -8.93 -2.48
C ASN A 78 -9.46 -8.94 -2.50
N MET A 79 -8.81 -8.23 -1.57
CA MET A 79 -7.35 -8.28 -1.44
C MET A 79 -6.84 -9.69 -1.12
N SER A 80 -7.52 -10.42 -0.23
CA SER A 80 -7.16 -11.81 0.10
C SER A 80 -7.33 -12.77 -1.08
N ILE A 81 -8.43 -12.66 -1.83
CA ILE A 81 -8.66 -13.47 -3.03
C ILE A 81 -7.61 -13.15 -4.09
N GLN A 82 -7.32 -11.86 -4.32
CA GLN A 82 -6.30 -11.45 -5.27
C GLN A 82 -4.94 -12.04 -4.91
N TRP A 83 -4.54 -11.96 -3.63
CA TRP A 83 -3.28 -12.54 -3.17
C TRP A 83 -3.24 -14.06 -3.40
N PHE A 84 -4.32 -14.77 -3.10
CA PHE A 84 -4.42 -16.21 -3.33
C PHE A 84 -4.32 -16.58 -4.81
N VAL A 85 -5.05 -15.87 -5.69
CA VAL A 85 -5.01 -16.09 -7.14
C VAL A 85 -3.61 -15.87 -7.69
N GLN A 86 -2.92 -14.81 -7.26
CA GLN A 86 -1.54 -14.55 -7.69
C GLN A 86 -0.59 -15.67 -7.27
N ASN A 87 -0.73 -16.20 -6.06
CA ASN A 87 0.05 -17.36 -5.62
C ASN A 87 -0.28 -18.61 -6.43
N LEU A 88 -1.57 -18.89 -6.68
CA LEU A 88 -1.99 -20.05 -7.46
C LEU A 88 -1.45 -19.99 -8.89
N VAL A 89 -1.50 -18.83 -9.54
CA VAL A 89 -0.94 -18.63 -10.89
C VAL A 89 0.57 -18.77 -10.86
N TYR A 90 1.25 -18.16 -9.90
CA TYR A 90 2.71 -18.26 -9.78
C TYR A 90 3.17 -19.71 -9.59
N TYR A 91 2.60 -20.43 -8.62
CA TYR A 91 2.94 -21.84 -8.38
C TYR A 91 2.42 -22.77 -9.49
N GLY A 92 1.30 -22.44 -10.12
CA GLY A 92 0.77 -23.19 -11.26
C GLY A 92 1.71 -23.10 -12.45
N VAL A 93 2.15 -21.90 -12.81
CA VAL A 93 3.15 -21.68 -13.87
C VAL A 93 4.48 -22.32 -13.48
N SER A 94 4.95 -22.10 -12.25
CA SER A 94 6.21 -22.66 -11.76
C SER A 94 6.25 -24.20 -11.73
N GLN A 95 5.12 -24.87 -11.55
CA GLN A 95 5.02 -26.33 -11.64
C GLN A 95 4.83 -26.81 -13.09
N SER A 96 4.15 -26.04 -13.94
CA SER A 96 4.02 -26.34 -15.37
C SER A 96 5.34 -26.18 -16.13
N THR A 97 6.23 -25.32 -15.63
CA THR A 97 7.66 -25.42 -15.89
C THR A 97 8.23 -26.64 -15.16
N GLY A 98 7.86 -27.84 -15.62
CA GLY A 98 8.69 -29.04 -15.46
C GLY A 98 10.11 -28.74 -15.96
N PRO A 99 11.13 -29.57 -15.68
CA PRO A 99 12.51 -29.15 -15.78
C PRO A 99 12.91 -28.81 -17.23
N ILE A 100 12.71 -27.54 -17.61
CA ILE A 100 13.04 -26.97 -18.92
C ILE A 100 14.57 -26.97 -19.10
N GLY A 101 15.30 -27.21 -18.01
CA GLY A 101 16.76 -27.34 -17.98
C GLY A 101 17.31 -28.75 -17.84
N THR A 102 16.51 -29.81 -17.68
CA THR A 102 17.06 -31.19 -17.75
C THR A 102 16.90 -31.72 -19.16
N PRO A 103 18.00 -31.98 -19.90
CA PRO A 103 17.87 -32.65 -21.18
C PRO A 103 17.20 -34.01 -20.93
N LEU A 104 16.18 -34.34 -21.74
CA LEU A 104 15.39 -35.58 -21.70
C LEU A 104 16.26 -36.84 -21.54
N ILE A 105 17.50 -36.79 -22.05
CA ILE A 105 18.51 -37.84 -21.94
C ILE A 105 18.81 -38.22 -20.47
N THR A 106 18.86 -37.25 -19.55
CA THR A 106 19.20 -37.48 -18.13
C THR A 106 18.06 -38.18 -17.38
N VAL A 107 16.81 -37.91 -17.79
CA VAL A 107 15.62 -38.56 -17.23
C VAL A 107 15.51 -40.00 -17.73
N PHE A 108 15.85 -40.24 -19.00
CA PHE A 108 15.89 -41.59 -19.59
C PHE A 108 16.93 -42.49 -18.89
N PHE A 109 18.14 -41.99 -18.62
CA PHE A 109 19.18 -42.78 -17.96
C PHE A 109 18.91 -43.08 -16.48
N ARG A 110 18.15 -42.24 -15.77
CA ARG A 110 17.81 -42.48 -14.35
C ARG A 110 16.67 -43.50 -14.17
N LEU A 111 15.94 -43.85 -15.22
CA LEU A 111 14.84 -44.83 -15.19
C LEU A 111 15.26 -46.25 -15.61
N GLN A 112 16.49 -46.44 -16.11
CA GLN A 112 17.02 -47.77 -16.49
C GLN A 112 18.01 -48.38 -15.47
N THR A 113 18.11 -47.80 -14.26
CA THR A 113 18.82 -48.39 -13.10
C THR A 113 17.82 -48.70 -11.99
#